data_AF-A0A498S483-F1
#
_entry.id   AF-A0A498S483-F1
#
_cell.length_a   1.000
_cell.length_b   1.000
_cell.length_c   1.000
_cell.angle_alpha   90.00
_cell.angle_beta   90.00
_cell.angle_gamma   90.00
#
_symmetry.space_group_name_H-M   'P 1'
#
loop_
_entity.id
_entity.type
_entity.pdbx_description
1 polymer ?
#
loop_
_entity_poly.entity_id
_entity_poly.type
_entity_poly.pdbx_seq_one_letter_code
_entity_poly.pdbx_strand_id
1 'polypeptide(L)'
;MNSFHPHLTIRNVKCQTPKLQGRDNGIVRDNQNSHCSIKYMREEGERLIPFGRWGPVRVGADPVTQIVMPPHTEPVTVAFCPNLDSCTCNDKPDGYYIDCKDIIDTSLSDIIQSLGRRQVQRLTITNASWPVLKELPSANIRSLQLISCGIKNIMDATFAKLADNLEHLTITENMLTNVTLLGYLPKLTSVNLNYNQLTDLPDNALKGAESLRHLRLEGNKICSLS
;
A
#
# COMPACT_ATOMS: atom_id res chain seq x y z
N MET A 1 28.42 0.23 19.93
CA MET A 1 28.13 -0.07 18.51
C MET A 1 26.84 0.66 18.16
N ASN A 2 26.97 1.85 17.56
CA ASN A 2 25.83 2.71 17.26
C ASN A 2 25.15 2.21 15.99
N SER A 3 23.96 1.63 16.13
CA SER A 3 23.08 1.27 15.03
C SER A 3 22.52 2.55 14.40
N PHE A 4 23.09 2.95 13.26
CA PHE A 4 22.47 3.93 12.38
C PHE A 4 21.19 3.31 11.81
N HIS A 5 20.06 3.48 12.49
CA HIS A 5 18.75 3.29 11.90
C HIS A 5 18.44 4.51 11.03
N PRO A 6 17.95 4.34 9.79
CA PRO A 6 17.48 5.45 9.00
C PRO A 6 16.20 5.98 9.65
N HIS A 7 16.34 6.98 10.53
CA HIS A 7 15.21 7.76 11.00
C HIS A 7 14.55 8.42 9.79
N LEU A 8 13.29 8.07 9.51
CA LEU A 8 12.40 8.94 8.74
C LEU A 8 12.32 10.26 9.51
N THR A 9 13.16 11.21 9.13
CA THR A 9 13.14 12.55 9.71
C THR A 9 12.29 13.38 8.79
N ILE A 10 11.07 13.68 9.22
CA ILE A 10 10.20 14.55 8.44
C ILE A 10 10.74 15.98 8.58
N ARG A 11 11.20 16.56 7.48
CA ARG A 11 11.65 17.95 7.44
C ARG A 11 11.04 18.67 6.24
N ASN A 12 10.77 19.96 6.43
CA ASN A 12 10.28 20.91 5.44
C ASN A 12 8.82 20.70 4.99
N VAL A 13 7.89 21.00 5.90
CA VAL A 13 6.52 21.38 5.53
C VAL A 13 6.55 22.81 4.99
N LYS A 14 6.21 23.02 3.72
CA LYS A 14 5.99 24.36 3.16
C LYS A 14 4.52 24.52 2.81
N CYS A 15 3.78 25.18 3.69
CA CYS A 15 2.45 25.68 3.37
C CYS A 15 2.59 26.94 2.53
N GLN A 16 2.07 26.93 1.30
CA GLN A 16 1.84 28.18 0.59
C GLN A 16 0.60 28.83 1.20
N THR A 17 0.80 29.90 1.95
CA THR A 17 -0.31 30.79 2.30
C THR A 17 -0.85 31.43 1.02
N PRO A 18 -2.17 31.66 0.90
CA PRO A 18 -2.69 32.42 -0.23
C PRO A 18 -2.01 33.79 -0.24
N LYS A 19 -1.48 34.22 -1.39
CA LYS A 19 -1.07 35.61 -1.56
C LYS A 19 -2.31 36.49 -1.34
N LEU A 20 -2.35 37.21 -0.22
CA LEU A 20 -3.28 38.32 -0.04
C LEU A 20 -2.91 39.38 -1.08
N GLN A 21 -3.64 39.40 -2.20
CA GLN A 21 -3.48 40.43 -3.21
C GLN A 21 -4.51 41.53 -2.92
N GLY A 22 -4.04 42.63 -2.33
CA GLY A 22 -4.73 43.92 -2.30
C GLY A 22 -5.68 44.15 -1.12
N ARG A 23 -5.44 45.24 -0.40
CA ARG A 23 -6.45 45.90 0.44
C ARG A 23 -7.59 46.36 -0.47
N ASP A 24 -8.81 45.94 -0.17
CA ASP A 24 -10.00 46.79 -0.36
C ASP A 24 -11.12 46.35 0.59
N ASN A 25 -11.53 47.29 1.44
CA ASN A 25 -12.81 47.39 2.16
C ASN A 25 -13.49 46.10 2.64
N GLY A 26 -13.06 45.61 3.81
CA GLY A 26 -13.99 45.19 4.88
C GLY A 26 -14.87 43.94 4.68
N ILE A 27 -14.63 43.09 3.68
CA ILE A 27 -15.29 41.77 3.58
C ILE A 27 -14.25 40.71 3.25
N VAL A 28 -13.81 39.94 4.25
CA VAL A 28 -12.97 38.76 4.05
C VAL A 28 -13.87 37.65 3.53
N ARG A 29 -13.79 37.36 2.22
CA ARG A 29 -14.32 36.13 1.64
C ARG A 29 -13.33 35.01 1.93
N ASP A 30 -13.79 34.01 2.66
CA ASP A 30 -13.06 32.80 3.03
C ASP A 30 -12.69 32.04 1.73
N ASN A 31 -11.43 32.12 1.32
CA ASN A 31 -10.96 31.49 0.09
C ASN A 31 -10.30 30.15 0.45
N GLN A 32 -11.12 29.11 0.56
CA GLN A 32 -10.76 27.75 0.99
C GLN A 32 -9.94 26.96 -0.04
N ASN A 33 -8.79 27.47 -0.48
CA ASN A 33 -7.91 26.67 -1.35
C ASN A 33 -6.42 26.94 -1.06
N SER A 34 -5.96 26.47 0.10
CA SER A 34 -4.53 26.33 0.40
C SER A 34 -4.00 25.06 -0.29
N HIS A 35 -3.28 25.23 -1.39
CA HIS A 35 -2.49 24.15 -2.00
C HIS A 35 -1.23 23.90 -1.16
N CYS A 36 -1.24 22.81 -0.37
CA CYS A 36 -0.05 22.32 0.30
C CYS A 36 0.56 21.18 -0.52
N SER A 37 1.74 21.41 -1.10
CA SER A 37 2.48 20.39 -1.84
C SER A 37 3.64 19.89 -0.98
N ILE A 38 3.54 18.66 -0.45
CA ILE A 38 4.63 18.02 0.26
C ILE A 38 5.42 17.16 -0.72
N LYS A 39 6.68 17.50 -0.97
CA LYS A 39 7.60 16.71 -1.81
C LYS A 39 8.61 15.99 -0.91
N TYR A 40 8.47 14.67 -0.78
CA TYR A 40 9.43 13.84 -0.05
C TYR A 40 10.54 13.40 -1.02
N MET A 41 11.79 13.77 -0.74
CA MET A 41 12.96 13.13 -1.35
C MET A 41 13.82 12.52 -0.23
N ARG A 42 14.14 11.24 -0.37
CA ARG A 42 15.16 10.56 0.43
C ARG A 42 16.50 10.84 -0.25
N GLU A 43 17.43 11.48 0.44
CA GLU A 43 18.84 11.45 0.03
C GLU A 43 19.39 10.05 0.34
N GLU A 44 19.70 9.28 -0.69
CA GLU A 44 20.56 8.10 -0.62
C GLU A 44 21.97 8.56 -1.05
N GLY A 45 22.93 8.47 -0.13
CA GLY A 45 24.30 8.92 -0.35
C GLY A 45 25.00 8.23 -1.54
N GLU A 46 25.79 9.02 -2.24
CA GLU A 46 26.49 8.75 -3.50
C GLU A 46 27.55 7.60 -3.43
N ARG A 47 27.33 6.45 -4.10
CA ARG A 47 28.34 5.70 -4.90
C ARG A 47 27.85 4.36 -5.47
N LEU A 48 28.27 4.08 -6.71
CA LEU A 48 28.26 2.76 -7.35
C LEU A 48 29.48 1.93 -6.90
N ILE A 49 29.29 0.65 -6.59
CA ILE A 49 30.37 -0.35 -6.41
C ILE A 49 29.92 -1.74 -6.93
N PRO A 50 30.73 -2.43 -7.76
CA PRO A 50 30.39 -3.74 -8.33
C PRO A 50 31.19 -4.94 -7.75
N PHE A 51 30.64 -6.14 -8.03
CA PHE A 51 31.19 -7.52 -8.05
C PHE A 51 31.34 -8.37 -6.78
N GLY A 52 30.91 -9.63 -6.93
CA GLY A 52 31.39 -10.82 -6.21
C GLY A 52 30.68 -12.09 -6.72
N ARG A 53 31.11 -12.65 -7.87
CA ARG A 53 32.00 -13.83 -8.07
C ARG A 53 31.39 -15.19 -7.69
N TRP A 54 31.20 -15.99 -8.73
CA TRP A 54 30.89 -17.42 -8.71
C TRP A 54 32.05 -18.22 -8.10
N GLY A 55 31.74 -19.17 -7.21
CA GLY A 55 32.65 -20.22 -6.78
C GLY A 55 32.25 -21.57 -7.40
N PRO A 56 33.19 -22.45 -7.74
CA PRO A 56 32.87 -23.76 -8.31
C PRO A 56 32.50 -24.74 -7.20
N VAL A 57 31.41 -25.50 -7.37
CA VAL A 57 31.12 -26.69 -6.55
C VAL A 57 31.35 -27.93 -7.40
N ARG A 58 32.12 -28.87 -6.85
CA ARG A 58 32.65 -30.06 -7.53
C ARG A 58 31.56 -31.11 -7.75
N VAL A 59 31.76 -31.87 -8.82
CA VAL A 59 31.03 -33.08 -9.21
C VAL A 59 31.45 -34.24 -8.28
N GLY A 60 30.47 -34.92 -7.71
CA GLY A 60 30.62 -36.21 -7.02
C GLY A 60 29.58 -37.18 -7.58
N ALA A 61 30.06 -38.33 -8.07
CA ALA A 61 29.27 -39.42 -8.64
C ALA A 61 28.86 -40.44 -7.56
N ASP A 62 27.93 -41.32 -7.97
CA ASP A 62 27.48 -42.60 -7.38
C ASP A 62 26.23 -42.58 -6.47
N PRO A 63 25.47 -43.69 -6.39
CA PRO A 63 24.68 -44.27 -7.48
C PRO A 63 23.18 -44.43 -7.09
N VAL A 64 22.41 -44.88 -8.09
CA VAL A 64 20.96 -45.07 -8.15
C VAL A 64 20.37 -45.80 -6.93
N THR A 65 19.43 -45.15 -6.23
CA THR A 65 18.39 -45.81 -5.43
C THR A 65 17.01 -45.38 -5.90
N GLN A 66 16.17 -46.37 -6.17
CA GLN A 66 14.86 -46.25 -6.79
C GLN A 66 13.88 -45.43 -5.94
N ILE A 67 13.18 -44.48 -6.58
CA ILE A 67 12.06 -43.77 -5.99
C ILE A 67 10.79 -44.58 -6.30
N VAL A 68 10.22 -45.19 -5.26
CA VAL A 68 8.85 -45.74 -5.30
C VAL A 68 7.89 -44.56 -5.18
N MET A 69 7.04 -44.36 -6.19
CA MET A 69 5.99 -43.33 -6.17
C MET A 69 4.85 -43.76 -5.22
N PRO A 70 4.39 -42.91 -4.29
CA PRO A 70 3.08 -43.11 -3.68
C PRO A 70 1.97 -42.77 -4.69
N PRO A 71 0.90 -43.58 -4.81
CA PRO A 71 -0.26 -43.22 -5.61
C PRO A 71 -1.13 -42.23 -4.84
N HIS A 72 -1.97 -41.50 -5.59
CA HIS A 72 -2.83 -40.38 -5.18
C HIS A 72 -2.17 -39.01 -5.32
N THR A 73 -1.95 -38.64 -6.58
CA THR A 73 -2.04 -37.26 -7.04
C THR A 73 -3.34 -36.64 -6.52
N GLU A 74 -3.26 -35.76 -5.52
CA GLU A 74 -4.28 -34.73 -5.38
C GLU A 74 -4.33 -33.94 -6.69
N PRO A 75 -5.51 -33.56 -7.19
CA PRO A 75 -5.56 -32.67 -8.33
C PRO A 75 -4.84 -31.39 -7.92
N VAL A 76 -3.70 -31.12 -8.55
CA VAL A 76 -3.15 -29.76 -8.58
C VAL A 76 -4.20 -28.95 -9.34
N THR A 77 -5.17 -28.42 -8.61
CA THR A 77 -6.11 -27.44 -9.16
C THR A 77 -5.23 -26.26 -9.52
N VAL A 78 -4.88 -26.15 -10.79
CA VAL A 78 -4.34 -24.93 -11.38
C VAL A 78 -5.31 -23.84 -10.92
N ALA A 79 -4.87 -22.98 -10.00
CA ALA A 79 -5.76 -22.02 -9.37
C ALA A 79 -6.07 -20.95 -10.42
N PHE A 80 -7.06 -21.22 -11.27
CA PHE A 80 -7.52 -20.25 -12.24
C PHE A 80 -8.03 -19.01 -11.49
N CYS A 81 -7.90 -17.88 -12.18
CA CYS A 81 -8.41 -16.59 -11.74
C CYS A 81 -9.81 -16.71 -11.13
N PRO A 82 -10.08 -16.07 -9.97
CA PRO A 82 -11.41 -16.08 -9.38
C PRO A 82 -12.40 -15.46 -10.38
N ASN A 83 -13.54 -16.12 -10.57
CA ASN A 83 -14.62 -15.55 -11.37
C ASN A 83 -15.34 -14.49 -10.51
N LEU A 84 -15.04 -13.23 -10.79
CA LEU A 84 -15.65 -12.08 -10.13
C LEU A 84 -16.26 -11.24 -11.25
N ASP A 85 -17.58 -11.08 -11.25
CA ASP A 85 -18.38 -10.50 -12.35
C ASP A 85 -18.10 -9.01 -12.64
N SER A 86 -17.05 -8.43 -12.05
CA SER A 86 -16.63 -7.04 -12.24
C SER A 86 -15.11 -6.87 -12.11
N CYS A 87 -14.36 -7.96 -12.26
CA CYS A 87 -12.91 -7.94 -12.17
C CYS A 87 -12.26 -8.66 -13.35
N THR A 88 -11.19 -8.06 -13.87
CA THR A 88 -10.24 -8.72 -14.75
C THR A 88 -9.15 -9.33 -13.90
N CYS A 89 -8.81 -10.59 -14.15
CA CYS A 89 -7.70 -11.25 -13.48
C CYS A 89 -6.69 -11.76 -14.51
N ASN A 90 -5.42 -11.47 -14.25
CA ASN A 90 -4.29 -11.91 -15.04
C ASN A 90 -3.39 -12.78 -14.18
N ASP A 91 -3.19 -14.03 -14.60
CA ASP A 91 -2.26 -14.98 -14.00
C ASP A 91 -0.88 -14.82 -14.63
N LYS A 92 0.15 -14.64 -13.79
CA LYS A 92 1.55 -14.47 -14.21
C LYS A 92 2.45 -15.36 -13.36
N PRO A 93 3.69 -15.65 -13.81
CA PRO A 93 4.62 -16.50 -13.07
C PRO A 93 4.94 -16.01 -11.64
N ASP A 94 4.83 -14.71 -11.40
CA ASP A 94 5.03 -14.08 -10.09
C ASP A 94 3.74 -14.00 -9.25
N GLY A 95 2.57 -14.26 -9.82
CA GLY A 95 1.28 -14.32 -9.12
C GLY A 95 0.16 -13.56 -9.85
N TYR A 96 -0.94 -13.32 -9.14
CA TYR A 96 -2.16 -12.77 -9.73
C TYR A 96 -2.20 -11.24 -9.68
N TYR A 97 -2.67 -10.65 -10.78
CA TYR A 97 -2.97 -9.23 -10.92
C TYR A 97 -4.46 -9.08 -11.19
N ILE A 98 -5.19 -8.49 -10.25
CA ILE A 98 -6.64 -8.43 -10.26
C ILE A 98 -7.06 -6.96 -10.26
N ASP A 99 -7.86 -6.58 -11.24
CA ASP A 99 -8.36 -5.23 -11.42
C ASP A 99 -9.89 -5.27 -11.47
N CYS A 100 -10.53 -4.76 -10.42
CA CYS A 100 -11.97 -4.66 -10.25
C CYS A 100 -12.46 -3.24 -10.51
N LYS A 101 -13.62 -3.10 -11.16
CA LYS A 101 -14.23 -1.79 -11.45
C LYS A 101 -15.72 -1.80 -11.17
N ASP A 102 -16.25 -0.65 -10.77
CA ASP A 102 -17.69 -0.40 -10.65
C ASP A 102 -18.39 -1.41 -9.72
N ILE A 103 -17.78 -1.64 -8.54
CA ILE A 103 -18.30 -2.58 -7.54
C ILE A 103 -19.47 -1.94 -6.77
N ILE A 104 -20.66 -2.51 -6.93
CA ILE A 104 -21.90 -1.98 -6.35
C ILE A 104 -22.26 -2.75 -5.07
N ASP A 105 -22.45 -4.06 -5.16
CA ASP A 105 -23.09 -4.87 -4.10
C ASP A 105 -22.12 -5.78 -3.34
N THR A 106 -20.84 -5.80 -3.72
CA THR A 106 -19.83 -6.66 -3.08
C THR A 106 -18.94 -5.84 -2.15
N SER A 107 -18.68 -6.33 -0.95
CA SER A 107 -17.73 -5.68 -0.04
C SER A 107 -16.28 -6.03 -0.36
N LEU A 108 -15.33 -5.18 0.05
CA LEU A 108 -13.90 -5.49 -0.02
C LEU A 108 -13.57 -6.81 0.70
N SER A 109 -14.22 -7.07 1.83
CA SER A 109 -14.02 -8.30 2.60
C SER A 109 -14.41 -9.54 1.81
N ASP A 110 -15.54 -9.50 1.10
CA ASP A 110 -16.02 -10.64 0.30
C ASP A 110 -15.10 -10.90 -0.89
N ILE A 111 -14.61 -9.84 -1.54
CA ILE A 111 -13.61 -9.95 -2.61
C ILE A 111 -12.37 -10.64 -2.04
N ILE A 112 -11.80 -10.15 -0.94
CA ILE A 112 -10.58 -10.72 -0.34
C ILE A 112 -10.81 -12.17 0.10
N GLN A 113 -11.98 -12.49 0.65
CA GLN A 113 -12.34 -13.85 1.04
C GLN A 113 -12.38 -14.80 -0.16
N SER A 114 -12.82 -14.34 -1.33
CA SER A 114 -12.86 -15.13 -2.56
C SER A 114 -11.47 -15.44 -3.15
N LEU A 115 -10.46 -14.60 -2.84
CA LEU A 115 -9.08 -14.82 -3.28
C LEU A 115 -8.48 -16.06 -2.60
N GLY A 116 -8.89 -16.36 -1.38
CA GLY A 116 -8.40 -17.51 -0.61
C GLY A 116 -6.89 -17.45 -0.39
N ARG A 117 -6.19 -18.56 -0.69
CA ARG A 117 -4.74 -18.71 -0.47
C ARG A 117 -3.86 -18.23 -1.64
N ARG A 118 -4.44 -17.55 -2.63
CA ARG A 118 -3.73 -17.12 -3.84
C ARG A 118 -2.68 -16.06 -3.51
N GLN A 119 -1.55 -16.09 -4.24
CA GLN A 119 -0.50 -15.07 -4.15
C GLN A 119 -0.87 -13.90 -5.07
N VAL A 120 -1.48 -12.87 -4.49
CA VAL A 120 -1.96 -11.71 -5.24
C VAL A 120 -0.87 -10.64 -5.22
N GLN A 121 -0.21 -10.46 -6.35
CA GLN A 121 0.82 -9.43 -6.51
C GLN A 121 0.20 -8.04 -6.50
N ARG A 122 -0.99 -7.88 -7.09
CA ARG A 122 -1.75 -6.63 -7.06
C ARG A 122 -3.25 -6.87 -7.08
N LEU A 123 -3.95 -6.24 -6.15
CA LEU A 123 -5.40 -6.05 -6.18
C LEU A 123 -5.69 -4.56 -6.34
N THR A 124 -6.28 -4.18 -7.46
CA THR A 124 -6.77 -2.84 -7.74
C THR A 124 -8.29 -2.87 -7.73
N ILE A 125 -8.92 -1.96 -6.99
CA ILE A 125 -10.35 -1.73 -7.04
C ILE A 125 -10.58 -0.26 -7.32
N THR A 126 -11.33 0.04 -8.38
CA THR A 126 -11.71 1.38 -8.78
C THR A 126 -13.21 1.54 -8.75
N ASN A 127 -13.68 2.71 -8.31
CA ASN A 127 -15.10 3.09 -8.31
C ASN A 127 -15.98 2.09 -7.54
N ALA A 128 -15.91 2.18 -6.22
CA ALA A 128 -16.75 1.41 -5.31
C ALA A 128 -17.36 2.34 -4.26
N SER A 129 -18.27 1.83 -3.42
CA SER A 129 -18.88 2.62 -2.34
C SER A 129 -18.69 1.95 -1.00
N TRP A 130 -17.53 2.17 -0.37
CA TRP A 130 -17.18 1.62 0.95
C TRP A 130 -16.78 2.72 1.93
N PRO A 131 -17.76 3.48 2.48
CA PRO A 131 -17.48 4.61 3.37
C PRO A 131 -16.65 4.26 4.61
N VAL A 132 -16.73 3.01 5.07
CA VAL A 132 -15.99 2.50 6.23
C VAL A 132 -15.35 1.17 5.87
N LEU A 133 -14.03 1.08 6.03
CA LEU A 133 -13.31 -0.19 5.97
C LEU A 133 -13.19 -0.80 7.36
N LYS A 134 -13.55 -2.07 7.45
CA LYS A 134 -13.41 -2.90 8.64
C LYS A 134 -12.26 -3.87 8.49
N GLU A 135 -11.95 -4.59 9.58
CA GLU A 135 -10.97 -5.67 9.57
C GLU A 135 -11.18 -6.61 8.38
N LEU A 136 -10.13 -6.74 7.56
CA LEU A 136 -10.13 -7.56 6.37
C LEU A 136 -9.74 -9.00 6.70
N PRO A 137 -10.26 -9.99 5.96
CA PRO A 137 -9.85 -11.38 6.13
C PRO A 137 -8.39 -11.58 5.72
N SER A 138 -7.80 -12.68 6.17
CA SER A 138 -6.43 -13.05 5.82
C SER A 138 -6.31 -13.35 4.33
N ALA A 139 -5.34 -12.71 3.67
CA ALA A 139 -4.99 -12.97 2.29
C ALA A 139 -3.51 -12.66 2.03
N ASN A 140 -2.94 -13.30 0.99
CA ASN A 140 -1.58 -13.01 0.56
C ASN A 140 -1.62 -11.94 -0.54
N ILE A 141 -1.69 -10.67 -0.13
CA ILE A 141 -1.73 -9.50 -1.02
C ILE A 141 -0.47 -8.68 -0.82
N ARG A 142 0.31 -8.50 -1.88
CA ARG A 142 1.52 -7.66 -1.85
C ARG A 142 1.22 -6.19 -2.06
N SER A 143 0.33 -5.87 -3.00
CA SER A 143 -0.09 -4.51 -3.31
C SER A 143 -1.61 -4.41 -3.28
N LEU A 144 -2.15 -3.55 -2.41
CA LEU A 144 -3.58 -3.21 -2.37
C LEU A 144 -3.79 -1.77 -2.84
N GLN A 145 -4.67 -1.57 -3.81
CA GLN A 145 -4.98 -0.26 -4.38
C GLN A 145 -6.49 -0.04 -4.38
N LEU A 146 -6.95 0.98 -3.65
CA LEU A 146 -8.34 1.38 -3.50
C LEU A 146 -8.49 2.80 -4.04
N ILE A 147 -9.11 2.95 -5.21
CA ILE A 147 -9.15 4.21 -5.96
C ILE A 147 -10.60 4.64 -6.13
N SER A 148 -10.95 5.84 -5.65
CA SER A 148 -12.33 6.34 -5.75
C SER A 148 -13.36 5.35 -5.18
N CYS A 149 -13.09 4.82 -3.98
CA CYS A 149 -13.96 3.86 -3.30
C CYS A 149 -14.87 4.53 -2.26
N GLY A 150 -14.92 5.86 -2.22
CA GLY A 150 -15.73 6.64 -1.27
C GLY A 150 -15.33 6.46 0.20
N ILE A 151 -14.12 5.98 0.48
CA ILE A 151 -13.67 5.63 1.84
C ILE A 151 -13.49 6.91 2.66
N LYS A 152 -14.18 6.98 3.80
CA LYS A 152 -14.08 8.09 4.77
C LYS A 152 -13.32 7.68 6.02
N ASN A 153 -13.53 6.45 6.48
CA ASN A 153 -12.94 5.93 7.70
C ASN A 153 -12.32 4.55 7.47
N ILE A 154 -11.16 4.33 8.09
CA ILE A 154 -10.50 3.03 8.16
C ILE A 154 -10.38 2.71 9.65
N MET A 155 -11.00 1.61 10.09
CA MET A 155 -10.90 1.20 11.48
C MET A 155 -9.49 0.71 11.82
N ASP A 156 -9.12 0.79 13.09
CA ASP A 156 -7.86 0.23 13.56
C ASP A 156 -7.77 -1.26 13.23
N ALA A 157 -6.56 -1.73 12.95
CA ALA A 157 -6.27 -3.11 12.53
C ALA A 157 -6.96 -3.57 11.24
N THR A 158 -7.56 -2.68 10.44
CA THR A 158 -8.18 -3.03 9.14
C THR A 158 -7.29 -3.94 8.28
N PHE A 159 -5.98 -3.64 8.23
CA PHE A 159 -5.01 -4.35 7.42
C PHE A 159 -4.16 -5.36 8.20
N ALA A 160 -4.44 -5.61 9.48
CA ALA A 160 -3.56 -6.41 10.34
C ALA A 160 -3.35 -7.84 9.82
N LYS A 161 -4.41 -8.46 9.28
CA LYS A 161 -4.34 -9.81 8.68
C LYS A 161 -3.64 -9.86 7.31
N LEU A 162 -3.20 -8.71 6.79
CA LEU A 162 -2.39 -8.60 5.57
C LEU A 162 -0.91 -8.27 5.86
N ALA A 163 -0.55 -8.06 7.13
CA ALA A 163 0.75 -7.55 7.55
C ALA A 163 1.94 -8.41 7.10
N ASP A 164 1.73 -9.72 6.92
CA ASP A 164 2.77 -10.66 6.53
C ASP A 164 3.26 -10.48 5.09
N ASN A 165 2.49 -9.82 4.21
CA ASN A 165 2.83 -9.72 2.79
C ASN A 165 2.64 -8.32 2.19
N LEU A 166 1.86 -7.44 2.83
CA LEU A 166 1.54 -6.14 2.26
C LEU A 166 2.76 -5.21 2.24
N GLU A 167 3.22 -4.87 1.04
CA GLU A 167 4.36 -3.99 0.80
C GLU A 167 3.93 -2.61 0.28
N HIS A 168 2.80 -2.56 -0.44
CA HIS A 168 2.30 -1.34 -1.07
C HIS A 168 0.82 -1.13 -0.75
N LEU A 169 0.50 0.03 -0.17
CA LEU A 169 -0.86 0.45 0.12
C LEU A 169 -1.18 1.76 -0.58
N THR A 170 -2.14 1.74 -1.50
CA THR A 170 -2.64 2.91 -2.19
C THR A 170 -4.11 3.10 -1.84
N ILE A 171 -4.46 4.25 -1.28
CA ILE A 171 -5.83 4.68 -1.03
C ILE A 171 -5.95 6.11 -1.56
N THR A 172 -6.25 6.24 -2.84
CA THR A 172 -6.18 7.52 -3.58
C THR A 172 -7.56 7.95 -4.06
N GLU A 173 -7.81 9.25 -4.18
CA GLU A 173 -9.11 9.80 -4.60
C GLU A 173 -10.25 9.33 -3.67
N ASN A 174 -10.00 9.31 -2.37
CA ASN A 174 -10.99 8.96 -1.37
C ASN A 174 -11.29 10.18 -0.48
N MET A 175 -12.00 9.98 0.63
CA MET A 175 -12.46 11.04 1.52
C MET A 175 -11.89 10.89 2.93
N LEU A 176 -10.70 10.28 3.07
CA LEU A 176 -10.08 10.09 4.37
C LEU A 176 -9.77 11.44 5.01
N THR A 177 -10.20 11.65 6.24
CA THR A 177 -9.87 12.84 7.04
C THR A 177 -8.72 12.60 8.02
N ASN A 178 -8.52 11.33 8.42
CA ASN A 178 -7.46 10.90 9.32
C ASN A 178 -6.73 9.67 8.78
N VAL A 179 -5.47 9.50 9.19
CA VAL A 179 -4.67 8.30 8.90
C VAL A 179 -4.79 7.32 10.07
N THR A 180 -5.11 6.05 9.78
CA THR A 180 -5.05 4.97 10.80
C THR A 180 -3.60 4.62 11.11
N LEU A 181 -3.32 4.01 12.27
CA LEU A 181 -1.99 3.51 12.57
C LEU A 181 -1.57 2.48 11.51
N LEU A 182 -0.43 2.69 10.84
CA LEU A 182 0.16 1.76 9.88
C LEU A 182 1.41 1.07 10.43
N GLY A 183 1.79 1.39 11.67
CA GLY A 183 2.97 0.88 12.35
C GLY A 183 3.04 -0.64 12.54
N TYR A 184 1.91 -1.33 12.44
CA TYR A 184 1.83 -2.80 12.54
C TYR A 184 2.05 -3.52 11.20
N LEU A 185 2.42 -2.81 10.13
CA LEU A 185 2.69 -3.36 8.81
C LEU A 185 4.21 -3.37 8.54
N PRO A 186 4.95 -4.39 8.99
CA PRO A 186 6.42 -4.37 9.02
C PRO A 186 7.07 -4.39 7.63
N LYS A 187 6.36 -4.90 6.62
CA LYS A 187 6.85 -4.98 5.22
C LYS A 187 6.44 -3.79 4.36
N LEU A 188 5.66 -2.85 4.90
CA LEU A 188 5.15 -1.73 4.11
C LEU A 188 6.29 -0.82 3.68
N THR A 189 6.51 -0.71 2.37
CA THR A 189 7.59 0.11 1.78
C THR A 189 7.05 1.38 1.11
N SER A 190 5.79 1.37 0.69
CA SER A 190 5.16 2.49 0.00
C SER A 190 3.71 2.68 0.43
N VAL A 191 3.39 3.92 0.79
CA VAL A 191 2.03 4.37 1.12
C VAL A 191 1.67 5.54 0.24
N ASN A 192 0.54 5.44 -0.47
CA ASN A 192 -0.01 6.53 -1.27
C ASN A 192 -1.41 6.88 -0.79
N LEU A 193 -1.55 8.07 -0.21
CA LEU A 193 -2.80 8.63 0.30
C LEU A 193 -3.16 9.93 -0.44
N ASN A 194 -2.69 10.08 -1.68
CA ASN A 194 -2.97 11.26 -2.49
C ASN A 194 -4.47 11.49 -2.67
N TYR A 195 -4.86 12.76 -2.86
CA TYR A 195 -6.23 13.19 -3.14
C TYR A 195 -7.23 12.62 -2.13
N ASN A 196 -6.93 12.80 -0.85
CA ASN A 196 -7.86 12.59 0.26
C ASN A 196 -8.16 13.95 0.92
N GLN A 197 -8.71 13.94 2.13
CA GLN A 197 -9.05 15.13 2.90
C GLN A 197 -8.28 15.21 4.23
N LEU A 198 -7.10 14.59 4.29
CA LEU A 198 -6.31 14.52 5.52
C LEU A 198 -5.91 15.93 5.95
N THR A 199 -6.14 16.26 7.22
CA THR A 199 -5.77 17.57 7.79
C THR A 199 -4.49 17.52 8.61
N ASP A 200 -4.14 16.33 9.09
CA ASP A 200 -2.93 16.08 9.88
C ASP A 200 -2.42 14.65 9.63
N LEU A 201 -1.17 14.41 10.00
CA LEU A 201 -0.56 13.09 10.08
C LEU A 201 0.03 12.92 11.48
N PRO A 202 -0.63 12.18 12.38
CA PRO A 202 -0.17 12.11 13.76
C PRO A 202 1.20 11.41 13.84
N ASP A 203 2.04 11.85 14.77
CA ASP A 203 3.41 11.36 15.00
C ASP A 203 3.53 9.83 15.07
N ASN A 204 2.52 9.18 15.65
CA ASN A 204 2.49 7.74 15.83
C ASN A 204 1.91 6.98 14.64
N ALA A 205 1.36 7.64 13.61
CA ALA A 205 0.76 7.01 12.44
C ALA A 205 1.70 6.01 11.76
N LEU A 206 2.98 6.37 11.70
CA LEU A 206 4.03 5.61 11.02
C LEU A 206 5.01 4.93 11.99
N LYS A 207 4.79 5.05 13.31
CA LYS A 207 5.68 4.48 14.32
C LYS A 207 5.62 2.95 14.24
N GLY A 208 6.71 2.32 13.82
CA GLY A 208 6.81 0.87 13.59
C GLY A 208 6.86 0.48 12.10
N ALA A 209 6.57 1.39 11.18
CA ALA A 209 6.70 1.17 9.74
C ALA A 209 8.17 1.35 9.28
N GLU A 210 9.09 0.56 9.84
CA GLU A 210 10.55 0.69 9.64
C GLU A 210 11.00 0.46 8.20
N SER A 211 10.23 -0.32 7.44
CA SER A 211 10.47 -0.60 6.02
C SER A 211 9.95 0.49 5.09
N LEU A 212 9.24 1.51 5.60
CA LEU A 212 8.64 2.53 4.77
C LEU A 212 9.72 3.37 4.08
N ARG A 213 9.56 3.60 2.77
CA ARG A 213 10.49 4.37 1.92
C ARG A 213 9.79 5.50 1.19
N HIS A 214 8.52 5.31 0.88
CA HIS A 214 7.73 6.26 0.10
C HIS A 214 6.41 6.55 0.80
N LEU A 215 6.15 7.83 1.01
CA LEU A 215 4.87 8.34 1.49
C LEU A 215 4.40 9.46 0.55
N ARG A 216 3.19 9.34 0.03
CA ARG A 216 2.58 10.34 -0.85
C ARG A 216 1.29 10.85 -0.22
N LEU A 217 1.20 12.18 -0.08
CA LEU A 217 0.11 12.90 0.59
C LEU A 217 -0.37 14.10 -0.22
N GLU A 218 -0.05 14.14 -1.52
CA GLU A 218 -0.43 15.23 -2.42
C GLU A 218 -1.95 15.40 -2.48
N GLY A 219 -2.46 16.63 -2.60
CA GLY A 219 -3.90 16.86 -2.73
C GLY A 219 -4.70 16.60 -1.44
N ASN A 220 -4.03 16.57 -0.29
CA ASN A 220 -4.66 16.61 1.04
C ASN A 220 -4.71 18.06 1.58
N LYS A 221 -5.25 18.21 2.79
CA LYS A 221 -5.39 19.49 3.52
C LYS A 221 -4.38 19.60 4.69
N ILE A 222 -3.25 18.90 4.60
CA ILE A 222 -2.23 18.87 5.67
C ILE A 222 -1.50 20.21 5.68
N CYS A 223 -1.70 20.98 6.76
CA CYS A 223 -1.13 22.33 6.93
C CYS A 223 0.01 22.39 7.95
N SER A 224 0.27 21.30 8.66
CA SER A 224 1.38 21.14 9.59
C SER A 224 1.59 19.64 9.85
N LEU A 225 2.75 19.28 10.37
CA LEU A 225 2.97 18.01 11.03
C LEU A 225 3.02 18.33 12.52
N SER A 226 2.20 17.65 13.32
CA SER A 226 2.21 17.77 14.77
C SER A 226 3.42 17.09 15.40
#